data_AF-A0A7M5XHV7-F1
#
_entry.id   AF-A0A7M5XHV7-F1
#
_cell.length_a   1.000
_cell.length_b   1.000
_cell.length_c   1.000
_cell.angle_alpha   90.00
_cell.angle_beta   90.00
_cell.angle_gamma   90.00
#
_symmetry.space_group_name_H-M   'P 1'
#
loop_
_entity.id
_entity.type
_entity.pdbx_description
1 polymer ?
#
loop_
_entity_poly.entity_id
_entity_poly.type
_entity_poly.pdbx_seq_one_letter_code
_entity_poly.pdbx_strand_id
1 'polypeptide(L)'
;MLILFWAVFINVALKCIHAKTFCGRERPENNHGVHPLVLIGDQEQLLQAGTKLAELPNLSPEWSLSFAVRLHADTTSTGYCNLVQLTKQNHASGYGDRTPLISVKTPSRRIHITSSINTEWNHAWENLILNIDQTYQMEVHQRYVSNGHYRYFIMIDGVKVYSVLNTDARQFYNVKVYASNPFIDACPAYIKNLKVTNFL
;
A
#
# COMPACT_ATOMS: atom_id res chain seq x y z
N MET A 1 54.03 -5.95 -38.26
CA MET A 1 53.24 -5.73 -39.49
C MET A 1 51.77 -5.86 -39.12
N LEU A 2 51.02 -4.74 -39.24
CA LEU A 2 49.57 -4.55 -39.35
C LEU A 2 48.60 -5.36 -38.44
N ILE A 3 47.75 -4.79 -37.58
CA ILE A 3 46.61 -3.83 -37.74
C ILE A 3 45.22 -4.53 -37.68
N LEU A 4 44.42 -4.02 -36.72
CA LEU A 4 42.95 -3.86 -36.58
C LEU A 4 41.90 -5.01 -36.53
N PHE A 5 41.11 -4.95 -35.43
CA PHE A 5 39.64 -4.93 -35.23
C PHE A 5 38.68 -5.79 -36.10
N TRP A 6 37.65 -6.39 -35.48
CA TRP A 6 36.24 -5.91 -35.49
C TRP A 6 35.34 -6.85 -34.64
N ALA A 7 34.34 -6.26 -33.97
CA ALA A 7 33.32 -6.91 -33.15
C ALA A 7 32.15 -7.46 -33.99
N VAL A 8 31.43 -8.50 -33.52
CA VAL A 8 30.05 -8.77 -33.92
C VAL A 8 29.20 -9.28 -32.75
N PHE A 9 27.99 -8.73 -32.69
CA PHE A 9 26.90 -8.86 -31.73
C PHE A 9 26.06 -10.14 -31.83
N ILE A 10 25.39 -10.47 -30.71
CA ILE A 10 24.05 -11.09 -30.52
C ILE A 10 23.78 -12.48 -31.12
N ASN A 11 23.43 -13.42 -30.24
CA ASN A 11 22.20 -14.24 -30.39
C ASN A 11 21.85 -14.96 -29.08
N VAL A 12 20.90 -14.42 -28.32
CA VAL A 12 20.13 -15.21 -27.35
C VAL A 12 19.04 -15.91 -28.15
N ALA A 13 19.30 -17.17 -28.49
CA ALA A 13 18.37 -18.01 -29.24
C ALA A 13 17.16 -18.37 -28.37
N LEU A 14 15.98 -18.05 -28.89
CA LEU A 14 14.67 -18.55 -28.46
C LEU A 14 14.68 -20.08 -28.32
N LYS A 15 14.19 -20.59 -27.19
CA LYS A 15 13.60 -21.92 -27.10
C LYS A 15 12.16 -21.78 -26.63
N CYS A 16 11.23 -21.78 -27.58
CA CYS A 16 9.83 -22.16 -27.35
C CYS A 16 9.54 -23.38 -28.21
N ILE A 17 9.34 -24.55 -27.58
CA ILE A 17 8.88 -25.77 -28.25
C ILE A 17 7.51 -26.14 -27.63
N HIS A 18 6.47 -25.93 -28.43
CA HIS A 18 5.14 -26.58 -28.46
C HIS A 18 4.48 -27.12 -27.17
N ALA A 19 3.54 -26.34 -26.61
CA ALA A 19 2.18 -26.77 -26.26
C ALA A 19 1.27 -25.54 -26.04
N LYS A 20 0.11 -25.49 -26.69
CA LYS A 20 -0.90 -24.42 -26.52
C LYS A 20 -1.59 -24.55 -25.16
N THR A 21 -1.22 -23.75 -24.16
CA THR A 21 -2.16 -23.23 -23.14
C THR A 21 -1.50 -22.07 -22.39
N PHE A 22 -2.10 -20.88 -22.48
CA PHE A 22 -1.91 -19.71 -21.62
C PHE A 22 -0.47 -19.42 -21.12
N CYS A 23 0.32 -18.67 -21.90
CA CYS A 23 1.40 -17.87 -21.32
C CYS A 23 0.75 -16.75 -20.48
N GLY A 24 0.40 -17.08 -19.23
CA GLY A 24 0.33 -16.06 -18.20
C GLY A 24 1.71 -15.44 -18.12
N ARG A 25 1.85 -14.20 -18.60
CA ARG A 25 3.08 -13.43 -18.41
C ARG A 25 3.15 -13.15 -16.91
N GLU A 26 3.78 -14.04 -16.14
CA GLU A 26 4.19 -13.69 -14.79
C GLU A 26 5.08 -12.47 -14.92
N ARG A 27 4.59 -11.30 -14.46
CA ARG A 27 5.39 -10.08 -14.41
C ARG A 27 6.58 -10.38 -13.49
N PRO A 28 7.82 -10.12 -13.94
CA PRO A 28 8.99 -10.34 -13.09
C PRO A 28 8.88 -9.50 -11.81
N GLU A 29 9.36 -10.04 -10.69
CA GLU A 29 9.38 -9.39 -9.35
C GLU A 29 10.23 -8.11 -9.29
N ASN A 30 10.97 -7.77 -10.35
CA ASN A 30 11.72 -6.52 -10.38
C ASN A 30 10.77 -5.35 -10.64
N ASN A 31 10.84 -4.32 -9.80
CA ASN A 31 9.96 -3.14 -9.78
C ASN A 31 9.88 -2.33 -11.10
N HIS A 32 10.36 -2.79 -12.26
CA HIS A 32 10.29 -2.12 -13.57
C HIS A 32 10.80 -0.66 -13.57
N GLY A 33 11.70 -0.29 -12.65
CA GLY A 33 12.16 1.10 -12.49
C GLY A 33 11.16 2.02 -11.74
N VAL A 34 10.11 1.46 -11.16
CA VAL A 34 9.17 2.15 -10.28
C VAL A 34 9.84 2.35 -8.92
N HIS A 35 10.17 3.60 -8.62
CA HIS A 35 10.72 4.01 -7.33
C HIS A 35 9.59 4.38 -6.36
N PRO A 36 9.62 3.90 -5.11
CA PRO A 36 8.68 4.35 -4.09
C PRO A 36 8.78 5.85 -3.87
N LEU A 37 7.64 6.53 -3.82
CA LEU A 37 7.55 7.88 -3.30
C LEU A 37 7.75 7.83 -1.78
N VAL A 38 8.89 8.31 -1.32
CA VAL A 38 9.19 8.44 0.12
C VAL A 38 8.53 9.71 0.64
N LEU A 39 7.58 9.55 1.56
CA LEU A 39 6.79 10.65 2.13
C LEU A 39 7.26 11.04 3.53
N ILE A 40 7.72 10.04 4.31
CA ILE A 40 8.37 10.24 5.61
C ILE A 40 9.65 9.39 5.63
N GLY A 41 10.75 10.01 6.06
CA GLY A 41 12.06 9.37 6.21
C GLY A 41 12.16 8.44 7.41
N ASP A 42 13.37 8.14 7.84
CA ASP A 42 13.67 7.19 8.91
C ASP A 42 13.49 7.76 10.33
N GLN A 43 13.35 9.07 10.46
CA GLN A 43 13.08 9.75 11.72
C GLN A 43 11.60 9.60 12.11
N GLU A 44 11.36 9.30 13.39
CA GLU A 44 10.01 9.18 13.93
C GLU A 44 9.31 10.54 13.93
N GLN A 45 8.06 10.54 13.47
CA GLN A 45 7.18 11.70 13.47
C GLN A 45 5.93 11.38 14.27
N LEU A 46 5.59 12.25 15.22
CA LEU A 46 4.33 12.18 15.94
C LEU A 46 3.19 12.52 14.99
N LEU A 47 2.13 11.72 14.99
CA LEU A 47 0.94 11.99 14.19
C LEU A 47 0.22 13.25 14.66
N GLN A 48 -0.20 14.07 13.69
CA GLN A 48 -1.03 15.24 13.90
C GLN A 48 -2.18 15.22 12.89
N ALA A 49 -3.40 15.46 13.37
CA ALA A 49 -4.59 15.38 12.52
C ALA A 49 -4.49 16.39 11.35
N GLY A 50 -4.90 15.94 10.16
CA GLY A 50 -4.89 16.77 8.95
C GLY A 50 -3.55 16.93 8.24
N THR A 51 -2.51 16.17 8.61
CA THR A 51 -1.19 16.24 7.96
C THR A 51 -1.23 15.63 6.56
N LYS A 52 -1.45 16.47 5.53
CA LYS A 52 -1.37 16.06 4.11
C LYS A 52 0.08 16.02 3.65
N LEU A 53 0.53 14.87 3.15
CA LEU A 53 1.92 14.66 2.70
C LEU A 53 2.08 14.80 1.19
N ALA A 54 1.08 14.34 0.43
CA ALA A 54 1.12 14.38 -1.02
C ALA A 54 -0.28 14.32 -1.62
N GLU A 55 -0.33 14.64 -2.91
CA GLU A 55 -1.49 14.42 -3.78
C GLU A 55 -1.02 13.72 -5.05
N LEU A 56 -1.47 12.49 -5.25
CA LEU A 56 -1.12 11.67 -6.40
C LEU A 56 -2.12 12.00 -7.53
N PRO A 57 -1.66 12.45 -8.70
CA PRO A 57 -2.57 12.75 -9.82
C PRO A 57 -3.32 11.49 -10.26
N ASN A 58 -2.68 10.32 -10.17
CA ASN A 58 -3.28 9.01 -10.31
C ASN A 58 -2.73 8.03 -9.27
N LEU A 59 -3.54 7.04 -8.92
CA LEU A 59 -3.14 5.82 -8.23
C LEU A 59 -3.65 4.65 -9.08
N SER A 60 -2.73 3.91 -9.70
CA SER A 60 -3.04 2.73 -10.52
C SER A 60 -3.75 1.66 -9.68
N PRO A 61 -4.44 0.69 -10.32
CA PRO A 61 -4.97 -0.47 -9.60
C PRO A 61 -3.88 -1.32 -8.94
N GLU A 62 -2.62 -1.18 -9.34
CA GLU A 62 -1.47 -1.84 -8.70
C GLU A 62 -0.66 -0.82 -7.89
N TRP A 63 -0.60 -1.02 -6.56
CA TRP A 63 0.04 -0.09 -5.64
C TRP A 63 0.47 -0.78 -4.36
N SER A 64 1.38 -0.16 -3.61
CA SER A 64 1.67 -0.55 -2.24
C SER A 64 1.93 0.64 -1.34
N LEU A 65 1.61 0.47 -0.07
CA LEU A 65 1.82 1.40 1.02
C LEU A 65 2.63 0.68 2.11
N SER A 66 3.68 1.30 2.63
CA SER A 66 4.47 0.76 3.74
C SER A 66 4.86 1.84 4.74
N PHE A 67 4.86 1.53 6.04
CA PHE A 67 5.37 2.40 7.10
C PHE A 67 5.57 1.61 8.39
N ALA A 68 6.42 2.14 9.28
CA ALA A 68 6.51 1.67 10.66
C ALA A 68 5.60 2.50 11.55
N VAL A 69 4.95 1.88 12.53
CA VAL A 69 4.12 2.56 13.53
C VAL A 69 4.40 2.07 14.93
N ARG A 70 4.35 2.98 15.91
CA ARG A 70 4.43 2.70 17.34
C ARG A 70 3.44 3.58 18.10
N LEU A 71 2.47 2.97 18.78
CA LEU A 71 1.60 3.71 19.71
C LEU A 71 2.42 4.10 20.95
N HIS A 72 2.23 5.31 21.48
CA HIS A 72 2.95 5.76 22.68
C HIS A 72 2.02 6.06 23.87
N ALA A 73 0.70 5.98 23.68
CA ALA A 73 -0.29 6.09 24.74
C ALA A 73 -1.61 5.44 24.31
N ASP A 74 -2.48 5.19 25.27
CA ASP A 74 -3.89 4.90 24.99
C ASP A 74 -4.66 6.19 24.71
N THR A 75 -5.66 6.09 23.84
CA THR A 75 -6.68 7.11 23.64
C THR A 75 -7.83 6.88 24.62
N THR A 76 -8.29 7.94 25.30
CA THR A 76 -9.45 7.86 26.21
C THR A 76 -10.79 8.00 25.48
N SER A 77 -10.81 8.52 24.25
CA SER A 77 -11.99 8.60 23.41
C SER A 77 -12.39 7.22 22.85
N THR A 78 -13.69 7.01 22.60
CA THR A 78 -14.22 5.80 21.96
C THR A 78 -14.38 6.02 20.46
N GLY A 79 -14.23 4.96 19.67
CA GLY A 79 -14.35 5.01 18.21
C GLY A 79 -13.05 4.61 17.53
N TYR A 80 -12.49 5.53 16.74
CA TYR A 80 -11.27 5.29 15.96
C TYR A 80 -10.38 6.52 15.98
N CYS A 81 -9.07 6.28 16.05
CA CYS A 81 -8.07 7.29 15.73
C CYS A 81 -7.36 6.91 14.41
N ASN A 82 -6.92 7.88 13.62
CA ASN A 82 -6.28 7.64 12.33
C ASN A 82 -4.76 7.50 12.44
N LEU A 83 -4.19 6.60 11.62
CA LEU A 83 -2.76 6.47 11.39
C LEU A 83 -2.37 7.02 10.02
N VAL A 84 -2.91 6.43 8.96
CA VAL A 84 -2.63 6.79 7.57
C VAL A 84 -3.91 6.66 6.76
N GLN A 85 -4.13 7.57 5.81
CA GLN A 85 -5.20 7.43 4.83
C GLN A 85 -4.76 7.85 3.44
N LEU A 86 -5.11 7.03 2.45
CA LEU A 86 -5.14 7.39 1.04
C LEU A 86 -6.62 7.52 0.63
N THR A 87 -6.99 8.69 0.10
CA THR A 87 -8.39 9.02 -0.25
C THR A 87 -8.48 9.95 -1.46
N LYS A 88 -9.47 9.74 -2.34
CA LYS A 88 -9.77 10.65 -3.46
C LYS A 88 -10.30 12.01 -2.98
N GLN A 89 -11.13 12.07 -1.93
CA GLN A 89 -11.75 13.34 -1.52
C GLN A 89 -12.40 13.30 -0.13
N ASN A 90 -13.08 12.21 0.22
CA ASN A 90 -13.93 12.15 1.41
C ASN A 90 -13.45 11.11 2.42
N HIS A 91 -13.98 11.17 3.64
CA HIS A 91 -13.68 10.20 4.70
C HIS A 91 -14.26 8.80 4.42
N ALA A 92 -15.53 8.74 3.99
CA ALA A 92 -16.34 7.52 3.98
C ALA A 92 -17.63 7.68 3.14
N SER A 93 -17.53 8.14 1.89
CA SER A 93 -18.70 8.42 1.04
C SER A 93 -18.89 7.43 -0.12
N GLY A 94 -17.86 6.66 -0.46
CA GLY A 94 -17.99 5.59 -1.45
C GLY A 94 -16.66 5.00 -1.89
N TYR A 95 -16.73 4.14 -2.91
CA TYR A 95 -15.58 3.40 -3.43
C TYR A 95 -14.43 4.34 -3.84
N GLY A 96 -13.24 4.06 -3.32
CA GLY A 96 -12.01 4.85 -3.49
C GLY A 96 -11.67 5.79 -2.33
N ASP A 97 -12.59 6.09 -1.42
CA ASP A 97 -12.31 6.98 -0.27
C ASP A 97 -11.43 6.32 0.81
N ARG A 98 -11.37 4.99 0.81
CA ARG A 98 -10.55 4.17 1.68
C ARG A 98 -9.66 3.30 0.80
N THR A 99 -8.48 3.80 0.43
CA THR A 99 -7.56 3.07 -0.49
C THR A 99 -6.09 3.17 -0.07
N PRO A 100 -5.69 2.74 1.15
CA PRO A 100 -6.52 2.27 2.27
C PRO A 100 -6.77 3.37 3.31
N LEU A 101 -7.65 3.11 4.28
CA LEU A 101 -7.70 3.78 5.58
C LEU A 101 -7.12 2.83 6.63
N ILE A 102 -6.17 3.32 7.42
CA ILE A 102 -5.55 2.58 8.51
C ILE A 102 -5.79 3.36 9.80
N SER A 103 -6.56 2.79 10.71
CA SER A 103 -6.95 3.37 11.98
C SER A 103 -6.83 2.36 13.12
N VAL A 104 -6.98 2.82 14.36
CA VAL A 104 -6.99 1.98 15.54
C VAL A 104 -8.30 2.19 16.29
N LYS A 105 -8.99 1.10 16.62
CA LYS A 105 -10.18 1.09 17.46
C LYS A 105 -9.83 1.39 18.90
N THR A 106 -10.50 2.37 19.46
CA THR A 106 -10.24 2.87 20.80
C THR A 106 -11.38 2.45 21.75
N PRO A 107 -11.08 1.97 22.98
CA PRO A 107 -9.77 1.85 23.62
C PRO A 107 -9.05 0.51 23.36
N SER A 108 -9.63 -0.40 22.55
CA SER A 108 -9.14 -1.78 22.40
C SER A 108 -7.75 -1.93 21.77
N ARG A 109 -7.20 -0.87 21.17
CA ARG A 109 -5.99 -0.84 20.33
C ARG A 109 -6.03 -1.80 19.12
N ARG A 110 -7.22 -2.30 18.75
CA ARG A 110 -7.40 -3.18 17.60
C ARG A 110 -7.19 -2.38 16.32
N ILE A 111 -6.28 -2.81 15.47
CA ILE A 111 -6.06 -2.15 14.18
C ILE A 111 -7.26 -2.37 13.26
N HIS A 112 -7.60 -1.36 12.47
CA HIS A 112 -8.63 -1.39 11.45
C HIS A 112 -8.00 -0.96 10.12
N ILE A 113 -7.72 -1.95 9.26
CA ILE A 113 -7.17 -1.72 7.92
C ILE A 113 -8.29 -1.98 6.94
N THR A 114 -8.75 -0.94 6.24
CA THR A 114 -9.86 -1.05 5.30
C THR A 114 -9.50 -0.48 3.94
N SER A 115 -10.00 -1.14 2.89
CA SER A 115 -9.81 -0.73 1.51
C SER A 115 -11.10 -0.92 0.69
N SER A 116 -11.17 -0.29 -0.48
CA SER A 116 -12.19 -0.53 -1.48
C SER A 116 -11.88 -1.82 -2.26
N ILE A 117 -12.68 -2.88 -2.05
CA ILE A 117 -12.45 -4.23 -2.58
C ILE A 117 -13.78 -4.81 -3.09
N ASN A 118 -13.82 -5.32 -4.34
CA ASN A 118 -15.00 -5.98 -4.92
C ASN A 118 -16.31 -5.18 -4.76
N THR A 119 -16.33 -3.91 -5.17
CA THR A 119 -17.45 -2.96 -4.98
C THR A 119 -17.76 -2.53 -3.54
N GLU A 120 -17.24 -3.22 -2.52
CA GLU A 120 -17.36 -2.81 -1.13
C GLU A 120 -16.31 -1.75 -0.79
N TRP A 121 -16.75 -0.57 -0.37
CA TRP A 121 -15.86 0.56 -0.10
C TRP A 121 -15.19 0.49 1.29
N ASN A 122 -15.71 -0.36 2.18
CA ASN A 122 -15.30 -0.52 3.57
C ASN A 122 -14.89 -1.97 3.92
N HIS A 123 -14.14 -2.62 3.03
CA HIS A 123 -13.69 -3.99 3.26
C HIS A 123 -12.52 -4.02 4.24
N ALA A 124 -12.78 -4.47 5.47
CA ALA A 124 -11.88 -4.32 6.61
C ALA A 124 -11.24 -5.63 7.10
N TRP A 125 -10.03 -5.49 7.66
CA TRP A 125 -9.33 -6.52 8.44
C TRP A 125 -8.94 -5.96 9.82
N GLU A 126 -9.19 -6.72 10.90
CA GLU A 126 -9.11 -6.23 12.28
C GLU A 126 -8.56 -7.24 13.31
N ASN A 127 -7.72 -8.16 12.89
CA ASN A 127 -7.34 -9.32 13.72
C ASN A 127 -6.10 -9.10 14.61
N LEU A 128 -5.57 -7.87 14.69
CA LEU A 128 -4.41 -7.54 15.52
C LEU A 128 -4.74 -6.44 16.55
N ILE A 129 -4.28 -6.63 17.79
CA ILE A 129 -4.23 -5.61 18.84
C ILE A 129 -2.79 -5.10 18.91
N LEU A 130 -2.61 -3.78 18.80
CA LEU A 130 -1.31 -3.15 18.94
C LEU A 130 -0.96 -2.98 20.42
N ASN A 131 0.30 -3.25 20.76
CA ASN A 131 0.84 -2.92 22.08
C ASN A 131 1.43 -1.51 22.08
N ILE A 132 1.31 -0.83 23.22
CA ILE A 132 2.00 0.44 23.45
C ILE A 132 3.51 0.20 23.43
N ASP A 133 4.24 1.14 22.84
CA ASP A 133 5.69 1.14 22.65
C ASP A 133 6.29 -0.02 21.85
N GLN A 134 5.44 -0.86 21.24
CA GLN A 134 5.87 -1.84 20.26
C GLN A 134 5.81 -1.24 18.85
N THR A 135 6.91 -1.35 18.10
CA THR A 135 6.94 -1.01 16.68
C THR A 135 6.43 -2.18 15.83
N TYR A 136 5.58 -1.86 14.86
CA TYR A 136 5.10 -2.80 13.85
C TYR A 136 5.41 -2.24 12.47
N GLN A 137 5.88 -3.10 11.56
CA GLN A 137 6.03 -2.78 10.15
C GLN A 137 4.75 -3.13 9.41
N MET A 138 4.08 -2.12 8.89
CA MET A 138 2.81 -2.26 8.19
C MET A 138 3.04 -2.18 6.69
N GLU A 139 2.45 -3.12 5.95
CA GLU A 139 2.38 -3.04 4.50
C GLU A 139 1.00 -3.43 3.98
N VAL A 140 0.51 -2.66 3.02
CA VAL A 140 -0.73 -2.93 2.30
C VAL A 140 -0.45 -2.90 0.81
N HIS A 141 -0.89 -3.94 0.12
CA HIS A 141 -0.57 -4.16 -1.28
C HIS A 141 -1.81 -4.49 -2.10
N GLN A 142 -1.81 -4.02 -3.33
CA GLN A 142 -2.65 -4.53 -4.40
C GLN A 142 -1.77 -4.86 -5.61
N ARG A 143 -1.81 -6.11 -6.06
CA ARG A 143 -0.94 -6.64 -7.15
C ARG A 143 -1.75 -7.31 -8.24
N TYR A 144 -1.35 -7.15 -9.49
CA TYR A 144 -2.00 -7.83 -10.61
C TYR A 144 -1.83 -9.35 -10.47
N VAL A 145 -2.86 -10.11 -10.86
CA VAL A 145 -2.78 -11.58 -10.90
C VAL A 145 -2.96 -12.07 -12.34
N SER A 146 -4.19 -12.00 -12.86
CA SER A 146 -4.53 -12.42 -14.22
C SER A 146 -5.93 -11.90 -14.60
N ASN A 147 -6.22 -11.80 -15.90
CA ASN A 147 -7.56 -11.46 -16.42
C ASN A 147 -8.16 -10.16 -15.86
N GLY A 148 -7.31 -9.17 -15.55
CA GLY A 148 -7.78 -7.89 -14.97
C GLY A 148 -8.08 -7.97 -13.47
N HIS A 149 -7.89 -9.13 -12.84
CA HIS A 149 -8.05 -9.29 -11.40
C HIS A 149 -6.76 -8.98 -10.66
N TYR A 150 -6.92 -8.44 -9.46
CA TYR A 150 -5.85 -8.07 -8.56
C TYR A 150 -5.98 -8.83 -7.26
N ARG A 151 -4.90 -8.95 -6.50
CA ARG A 151 -4.90 -9.49 -5.15
C ARG A 151 -4.55 -8.38 -4.17
N TYR A 152 -5.46 -8.13 -3.25
CA TYR A 152 -5.21 -7.29 -2.09
C TYR A 152 -4.64 -8.15 -0.96
N PHE A 153 -3.63 -7.66 -0.27
CA PHE A 153 -3.07 -8.34 0.89
C PHE A 153 -2.42 -7.37 1.87
N ILE A 154 -2.34 -7.80 3.12
CA ILE A 154 -1.76 -7.06 4.24
C ILE A 154 -0.60 -7.87 4.78
N MET A 155 0.53 -7.21 5.02
CA MET A 155 1.67 -7.80 5.72
C MET A 155 1.97 -6.99 6.99
N ILE A 156 2.30 -7.72 8.06
CA ILE A 156 2.72 -7.14 9.33
C ILE A 156 4.01 -7.86 9.73
N ASP A 157 5.07 -7.09 9.97
CA ASP A 157 6.40 -7.62 10.30
C ASP A 157 6.88 -8.69 9.31
N GLY A 158 6.63 -8.45 8.01
CA GLY A 158 7.00 -9.35 6.91
C GLY A 158 6.10 -10.60 6.76
N VAL A 159 5.10 -10.79 7.63
CA VAL A 159 4.16 -11.92 7.55
C VAL A 159 2.88 -11.49 6.87
N LYS A 160 2.44 -12.24 5.84
CA LYS A 160 1.15 -12.01 5.18
C LYS A 160 0.00 -12.49 6.06
N VAL A 161 -0.69 -11.55 6.69
CA VAL A 161 -1.78 -11.82 7.65
C VAL A 161 -3.18 -11.82 7.01
N TYR A 162 -3.30 -11.30 5.79
CA TYR A 162 -4.57 -11.23 5.07
C TYR A 162 -4.35 -11.26 3.57
N SER A 163 -5.28 -11.87 2.82
CA SER A 163 -5.29 -11.81 1.36
C SER A 163 -6.69 -12.08 0.81
N VAL A 164 -7.08 -11.34 -0.22
CA VAL A 164 -8.35 -11.50 -0.94
C VAL A 164 -8.19 -11.11 -2.41
N LEU A 165 -8.96 -11.76 -3.30
CA LEU A 165 -9.06 -11.38 -4.70
C LEU A 165 -9.91 -10.11 -4.82
N ASN A 166 -9.42 -9.11 -5.56
CA ASN A 166 -10.17 -7.92 -5.97
C ASN A 166 -10.41 -7.97 -7.48
N THR A 167 -11.64 -8.28 -7.88
CA THR A 167 -12.09 -8.35 -9.28
C THR A 167 -12.57 -7.00 -9.81
N ASP A 168 -12.68 -5.98 -8.94
CA ASP A 168 -13.11 -4.61 -9.28
C ASP A 168 -12.06 -3.58 -8.80
N ALA A 169 -10.78 -3.88 -9.04
CA ALA A 169 -9.71 -2.93 -8.78
C ALA A 169 -9.76 -1.77 -9.80
N ARG A 170 -9.68 -0.53 -9.33
CA ARG A 170 -9.85 0.67 -10.16
C ARG A 170 -8.69 1.62 -10.01
N GLN A 171 -8.48 2.43 -11.04
CA GLN A 171 -7.63 3.60 -10.97
C GLN A 171 -8.38 4.74 -10.27
N PHE A 172 -7.69 5.46 -9.40
CA PHE A 172 -8.21 6.65 -8.74
C PHE A 172 -7.39 7.87 -9.13
N TYR A 173 -8.03 9.04 -9.11
CA TYR A 173 -7.41 10.33 -9.44
C TYR A 173 -7.41 11.25 -8.22
N ASN A 174 -6.43 12.16 -8.16
CA ASN A 174 -6.28 13.16 -7.10
C ASN A 174 -6.28 12.55 -5.69
N VAL A 175 -5.57 11.43 -5.52
CA VAL A 175 -5.52 10.68 -4.27
C VAL A 175 -4.60 11.40 -3.29
N LYS A 176 -5.17 11.87 -2.19
CA LYS A 176 -4.44 12.53 -1.11
C LYS A 176 -3.88 11.49 -0.17
N VAL A 177 -2.63 11.69 0.24
CA VAL A 177 -1.95 10.86 1.23
C VAL A 177 -1.80 11.64 2.52
N TYR A 178 -2.34 11.10 3.61
CA TYR A 178 -2.33 11.71 4.94
C TYR A 178 -1.58 10.83 5.95
N ALA A 179 -0.77 11.47 6.79
CA ALA A 179 -0.32 10.94 8.07
C ALA A 179 -1.26 11.47 9.16
N SER A 180 -2.32 10.71 9.46
CA SER A 180 -3.54 11.18 10.09
C SER A 180 -4.37 12.14 9.22
N ASN A 181 -5.55 11.68 8.83
CA ASN A 181 -6.54 12.46 8.09
C ASN A 181 -7.12 13.62 8.95
N PRO A 182 -7.84 14.58 8.35
CA PRO A 182 -8.48 15.69 9.07
C PRO A 182 -9.90 15.35 9.59
N PHE A 183 -10.38 14.11 9.44
CA PHE A 183 -11.79 13.75 9.65
C PHE A 183 -12.05 13.09 10.99
N ILE A 184 -11.06 12.40 11.55
CA ILE A 184 -11.08 11.78 12.88
C ILE A 184 -9.77 12.08 13.60
N ASP A 185 -9.76 11.87 14.92
CA ASP A 185 -8.60 12.18 15.77
C ASP A 185 -7.34 11.42 15.32
N ALA A 186 -6.18 12.05 15.46
CA ALA A 186 -4.90 11.38 15.29
C ALA A 186 -4.67 10.38 16.43
N CYS A 187 -4.13 9.19 16.11
CA CYS A 187 -3.68 8.31 17.18
C CYS A 187 -2.45 8.91 17.88
N PRO A 188 -2.28 8.68 19.20
CA PRO A 188 -1.05 8.96 19.93
C PRO A 188 0.04 7.96 19.49
N ALA A 189 0.56 8.16 18.30
CA ALA A 189 1.49 7.25 17.65
C ALA A 189 2.58 7.99 16.90
N TYR A 190 3.75 7.36 16.85
CA TYR A 190 4.84 7.74 15.97
C TYR A 190 4.81 6.89 14.71
N ILE A 191 5.09 7.50 13.57
CA ILE A 191 5.32 6.80 12.30
C ILE A 191 6.67 7.18 11.69
N LYS A 192 7.23 6.27 10.89
CA LYS A 192 8.42 6.53 10.05
C LYS A 192 8.40 5.65 8.81
N ASN A 193 9.29 5.93 7.86
CA ASN A 193 9.47 5.18 6.62
C ASN A 193 8.18 5.03 5.79
N LEU A 194 7.34 6.07 5.78
CA LEU A 194 6.10 6.07 5.00
C LEU A 194 6.42 6.19 3.51
N LYS A 195 6.04 5.18 2.75
CA LYS A 195 6.28 5.09 1.30
C LYS A 195 5.03 4.64 0.58
N VAL A 196 4.80 5.21 -0.59
CA VAL A 196 3.79 4.75 -1.55
C VAL A 196 4.49 4.37 -2.84
N THR A 197 4.22 3.18 -3.36
CA THR A 197 4.69 2.75 -4.68
C THR A 197 3.47 2.61 -5.58
N ASN A 198 3.45 3.36 -6.68
CA ASN A 198 2.40 3.30 -7.68
C ASN A 198 2.94 2.61 -8.94
N PHE A 199 2.39 1.45 -9.30
CA PHE A 199 2.89 0.66 -10.42
C PHE A 199 2.09 1.03 -11.66
N LEU A 200 2.76 1.67 -12.62
CA LEU A 200 2.18 2.09 -13.90
C LEU A 200 2.12 0.92 -14.90
#